data_AF-A0A4V6NPX7-F1
#
_entry.id   AF-A0A4V6NPX7-F1
#
_cell.length_a   1.000
_cell.length_b   1.000
_cell.length_c   1.000
_cell.angle_alpha   90.00
_cell.angle_beta   90.00
_cell.angle_gamma   90.00
#
_symmetry.space_group_name_H-M   'P 1'
#
loop_
_entity.id
_entity.type
_entity.pdbx_description
1 polymer ?
#
loop_
_entity_poly.entity_id
_entity_poly.type
_entity_poly.pdbx_seq_one_letter_code
_entity_poly.pdbx_strand_id
1 'polypeptide(L)'
;MKRRAWLKWGCAHCLLLSGAASAADWMLPTRLGRPDPASDEGGLWALLDREETRVRRSPLRLRDAGLQTYLEGVVGRLAGEHAADMRVYALRVPMFNASMAPNGMMQIWSGLLLRVDNEAQLAAVLGHEIGHYLERHSVARLRDAKSRSALGTFLSVFGLVGAVGALAAVGGAFAFSREHEREADRIGVELMRRAGYETGEASKIWGNLLAELKAAGVEDPAQNALFATHPANDERRADLQALTLQDARGETREAEFRALIAPWRFSLLEDELRRRRFEESIVLLDRRLASEPGDPELLYFRGEARRLRNRDGDLDLALADLEQSVRSGREPAIAHRSLGTLHRAQERHDAARQALQRYLERAPEAPDAAFIRQTLEELPS
;
A
#
# COMPACT_ATOMS: atom_id res chain seq x y z
N MET A 1 -30.88 -52.84 -43.34
CA MET A 1 -31.67 -51.95 -44.25
C MET A 1 -32.55 -51.02 -43.43
N LYS A 2 -32.42 -49.70 -43.62
CA LYS A 2 -33.42 -48.62 -43.40
C LYS A 2 -33.98 -48.42 -41.97
N ARG A 3 -34.41 -47.25 -41.49
CA ARG A 3 -34.11 -45.80 -41.62
C ARG A 3 -34.99 -45.14 -40.52
N ARG A 4 -34.41 -44.20 -39.77
CA ARG A 4 -34.98 -42.93 -39.21
C ARG A 4 -36.37 -42.90 -38.52
N ALA A 5 -36.42 -42.28 -37.32
CA ALA A 5 -37.19 -41.06 -36.96
C ALA A 5 -36.97 -40.74 -35.45
N TRP A 6 -36.09 -39.79 -35.10
CA TRP A 6 -36.43 -38.41 -34.65
C TRP A 6 -37.59 -38.31 -33.64
N LEU A 7 -37.24 -38.11 -32.36
CA LEU A 7 -38.04 -37.33 -31.42
C LEU A 7 -37.18 -36.23 -30.81
N LYS A 8 -37.49 -34.99 -31.20
CA LYS A 8 -37.01 -33.76 -30.57
C LYS A 8 -37.78 -33.59 -29.26
N TRP A 9 -37.09 -33.64 -28.13
CA TRP A 9 -37.62 -33.11 -26.87
C TRP A 9 -37.08 -31.69 -26.70
N GLY A 10 -37.98 -30.71 -26.85
CA GLY A 10 -37.67 -29.31 -26.61
C GLY A 10 -37.53 -29.04 -25.13
N CYS A 11 -36.32 -28.74 -24.67
CA CYS A 11 -36.10 -27.97 -23.45
C CYS A 11 -36.46 -26.52 -23.74
N ALA A 12 -37.73 -26.16 -23.57
CA ALA A 12 -38.12 -24.78 -23.34
C ALA A 12 -38.28 -24.64 -21.82
N HIS A 13 -37.28 -24.08 -21.14
CA HIS A 13 -37.33 -23.37 -19.85
C HIS A 13 -35.90 -23.19 -19.30
N CYS A 14 -35.08 -22.41 -20.02
CA CYS A 14 -33.98 -21.67 -19.42
C CYS A 14 -34.16 -20.21 -19.85
N LEU A 15 -35.16 -19.56 -19.25
CA LEU A 15 -35.17 -18.11 -19.17
C LEU A 15 -33.98 -17.72 -18.30
N LEU A 16 -32.89 -17.35 -18.96
CA LEU A 16 -31.76 -16.64 -18.37
C LEU A 16 -32.31 -15.34 -17.79
N LEU A 17 -32.61 -15.35 -16.49
CA LEU A 17 -32.67 -14.15 -15.66
C LEU A 17 -31.25 -13.58 -15.61
N SER A 18 -30.87 -12.87 -16.68
CA SER A 18 -29.83 -11.86 -16.64
C SER A 18 -30.40 -10.68 -15.87
N GLY A 19 -30.52 -10.85 -14.55
CA GLY A 19 -30.68 -9.74 -13.64
C GLY A 19 -29.38 -8.95 -13.66
N ALA A 20 -29.25 -8.01 -14.58
CA ALA A 20 -28.44 -6.83 -14.31
C ALA A 20 -29.07 -6.22 -13.05
N ALA A 21 -28.48 -6.49 -11.90
CA ALA A 21 -28.76 -5.69 -10.73
C ALA A 21 -28.41 -4.26 -11.16
N SER A 22 -29.42 -3.43 -11.44
CA SER A 22 -29.17 -2.00 -11.52
C SER A 22 -28.49 -1.65 -10.21
N ALA A 23 -27.31 -1.03 -10.27
CA ALA A 23 -26.73 -0.40 -9.10
C ALA A 23 -27.83 0.48 -8.50
N ALA A 24 -28.49 0.00 -7.45
CA ALA A 24 -29.36 0.84 -6.66
C ALA A 24 -28.44 1.96 -6.19
N ASP A 25 -28.75 3.20 -6.57
CA ASP A 25 -27.95 4.37 -6.21
C ASP A 25 -27.76 4.36 -4.69
N TRP A 26 -26.61 3.87 -4.24
CA TRP A 26 -26.29 3.89 -2.83
C TRP A 26 -26.24 5.35 -2.43
N MET A 27 -27.01 5.72 -1.44
CA MET A 27 -27.04 7.09 -0.93
C MET A 27 -26.05 7.18 0.23
N LEU A 28 -25.34 8.30 0.31
CA LEU A 28 -24.52 8.58 1.47
C LEU A 28 -25.43 8.53 2.71
N PRO A 29 -25.06 7.76 3.75
CA PRO A 29 -25.85 7.72 4.97
C PRO A 29 -25.82 9.08 5.68
N THR A 30 -26.60 9.21 6.74
CA THR A 30 -26.51 10.41 7.60
C THR A 30 -25.20 10.39 8.37
N ARG A 31 -24.67 11.60 8.65
CA ARG A 31 -23.45 11.76 9.45
C ARG A 31 -23.57 11.06 10.79
N LEU A 32 -22.50 10.38 11.18
CA LEU A 32 -22.46 9.59 12.40
C LEU A 32 -22.30 10.51 13.61
N GLY A 33 -23.32 10.51 14.48
CA GLY A 33 -23.25 11.16 15.78
C GLY A 33 -22.44 10.34 16.79
N ARG A 34 -21.85 11.00 17.79
CA ARG A 34 -21.19 10.30 18.89
C ARG A 34 -22.21 9.43 19.63
N PRO A 35 -21.95 8.12 19.82
CA PRO A 35 -22.88 7.19 20.46
C PRO A 35 -23.03 7.50 21.96
N ASP A 36 -24.08 6.95 22.57
CA ASP A 36 -24.25 6.96 24.03
C ASP A 36 -23.00 6.36 24.71
N PRO A 37 -22.32 7.07 25.61
CA PRO A 37 -21.16 6.56 26.34
C PRO A 37 -21.39 5.25 27.10
N ALA A 38 -22.64 4.95 27.48
CA ALA A 38 -23.01 3.71 28.17
C ALA A 38 -23.18 2.50 27.21
N SER A 39 -23.21 2.73 25.89
CA SER A 39 -23.33 1.67 24.88
C SER A 39 -22.01 0.93 24.63
N ASP A 40 -22.10 -0.24 24.00
CA ASP A 40 -20.92 -1.01 23.57
C ASP A 40 -20.02 -0.21 22.61
N GLU A 41 -20.64 0.50 21.69
CA GLU A 41 -20.00 1.39 20.74
C GLU A 41 -19.39 2.62 21.41
N GLY A 42 -20.08 3.22 22.38
CA GLY A 42 -19.54 4.30 23.22
C GLY A 42 -18.27 3.89 23.95
N GLY A 43 -18.24 2.67 24.49
CA GLY A 43 -17.04 2.09 25.09
C GLY A 43 -15.90 1.91 24.09
N LEU A 44 -16.19 1.42 22.87
CA LEU A 44 -15.19 1.29 21.82
C LEU A 44 -14.63 2.66 21.38
N TRP A 45 -15.49 3.67 21.21
CA TRP A 45 -15.06 5.03 20.87
C TRP A 45 -14.16 5.62 21.96
N ALA A 46 -14.50 5.45 23.24
CA ALA A 46 -13.65 5.92 24.34
C ALA A 46 -12.27 5.25 24.36
N LEU A 47 -12.20 3.97 23.97
CA LEU A 47 -10.93 3.28 23.80
C LEU A 47 -10.12 3.89 22.64
N LEU A 48 -10.77 4.11 21.50
CA LEU A 48 -10.15 4.67 20.30
C LEU A 48 -9.73 6.14 20.46
N ASP A 49 -10.42 6.92 21.30
CA ASP A 49 -10.01 8.29 21.63
C ASP A 49 -8.68 8.32 22.40
N ARG A 50 -8.44 7.32 23.28
CA ARG A 50 -7.15 7.15 23.95
C ARG A 50 -6.05 6.76 22.97
N GLU A 51 -6.40 5.92 22.00
CA GLU A 51 -5.50 5.49 20.94
C GLU A 51 -5.09 6.63 20.02
N GLU A 52 -6.07 7.44 19.63
CA GLU A 52 -5.81 8.64 18.87
C GLU A 52 -4.88 9.60 19.60
N THR A 53 -5.05 9.73 20.92
CA THR A 53 -4.12 10.54 21.74
C THR A 53 -2.69 10.00 21.66
N ARG A 54 -2.49 8.67 21.61
CA ARG A 54 -1.18 8.05 21.40
C ARG A 54 -0.65 8.30 19.99
N VAL A 55 -1.48 8.12 18.96
CA VAL A 55 -1.13 8.41 17.55
C VAL A 55 -0.68 9.87 17.38
N ARG A 56 -1.42 10.83 17.93
CA ARG A 56 -1.08 12.27 17.86
C ARG A 56 0.30 12.60 18.43
N ARG A 57 0.70 11.87 19.48
CA ARG A 57 1.98 12.05 20.19
C ARG A 57 3.09 11.12 19.69
N SER A 58 2.77 10.16 18.82
CA SER A 58 3.71 9.15 18.36
C SER A 58 4.90 9.77 17.61
N PRO A 59 6.14 9.24 17.79
CA PRO A 59 7.27 9.61 16.95
C PRO A 59 7.11 9.11 15.51
N LEU A 60 6.25 8.10 15.27
CA LEU A 60 5.96 7.59 13.94
C LEU A 60 5.08 8.55 13.12
N ARG A 61 4.40 9.52 13.75
CA ARG A 61 3.55 10.45 13.02
C ARG A 61 4.39 11.37 12.13
N LEU A 62 4.08 11.37 10.84
CA LEU A 62 4.59 12.33 9.87
C LEU A 62 3.84 13.67 10.09
N ARG A 63 4.58 14.71 10.50
CA ARG A 63 4.01 16.03 10.90
C ARG A 63 4.17 17.11 9.83
N ASP A 64 4.31 16.70 8.57
CA ASP A 64 4.44 17.64 7.45
C ASP A 64 3.09 18.26 7.09
N ALA A 65 3.04 19.59 7.02
CA ALA A 65 1.80 20.32 6.78
C ALA A 65 1.28 20.12 5.34
N GLY A 66 2.18 19.99 4.36
CA GLY A 66 1.83 19.75 2.96
C GLY A 66 1.20 18.36 2.78
N LEU A 67 1.84 17.34 3.33
CA LEU A 67 1.32 15.97 3.37
C LEU A 67 -0.03 15.89 4.07
N GLN A 68 -0.15 16.50 5.25
CA GLN A 68 -1.40 16.52 6.01
C GLN A 68 -2.54 17.15 5.19
N THR A 69 -2.32 18.35 4.65
CA THR A 69 -3.32 19.08 3.86
C THR A 69 -3.73 18.30 2.62
N TYR A 70 -2.77 17.66 1.94
CA TYR A 70 -3.05 16.87 0.76
C TYR A 70 -3.94 15.66 1.08
N LEU A 71 -3.59 14.89 2.12
CA LEU A 71 -4.35 13.69 2.50
C LEU A 71 -5.76 14.05 3.00
N GLU A 72 -5.88 15.13 3.79
CA GLU A 72 -7.19 15.68 4.17
C GLU A 72 -8.00 16.14 2.96
N GLY A 73 -7.36 16.69 1.93
CA GLY A 73 -7.99 17.06 0.67
C GLY A 73 -8.54 15.87 -0.11
N VAL A 74 -7.81 14.74 -0.16
CA VAL A 74 -8.28 13.49 -0.78
C VAL A 74 -9.51 12.95 -0.01
N VAL A 75 -9.44 12.89 1.33
CA VAL A 75 -10.56 12.46 2.17
C VAL A 75 -11.76 13.40 2.01
N GLY A 76 -11.53 14.71 1.93
CA GLY A 76 -12.56 15.71 1.69
C GLY A 76 -13.30 15.52 0.37
N ARG A 77 -12.58 15.21 -0.72
CA ARG A 77 -13.19 14.90 -2.01
C ARG A 77 -14.03 13.63 -1.97
N LEU A 78 -13.57 12.58 -1.28
CA LEU A 78 -14.27 11.31 -1.17
C LEU A 78 -15.50 11.40 -0.26
N ALA A 79 -15.35 11.93 0.95
CA ALA A 79 -16.37 11.87 1.99
C ALA A 79 -17.34 13.06 1.98
N GLY A 80 -17.02 14.14 1.25
CA GLY A 80 -17.83 15.36 1.23
C GLY A 80 -18.04 15.92 2.64
N GLU A 81 -19.30 16.18 3.02
CA GLU A 81 -19.64 16.71 4.35
C GLU A 81 -19.25 15.78 5.51
N HIS A 82 -19.12 14.46 5.26
CA HIS A 82 -18.70 13.49 6.28
C HIS A 82 -17.22 13.65 6.66
N ALA A 83 -16.41 14.31 5.83
CA ALA A 83 -15.00 14.55 6.14
C ALA A 83 -14.83 15.36 7.43
N ALA A 84 -15.83 16.15 7.83
CA ALA A 84 -15.82 16.89 9.10
C ALA A 84 -15.77 15.98 10.35
N ASP A 85 -16.14 14.70 10.21
CA ASP A 85 -16.06 13.71 11.29
C ASP A 85 -14.74 12.91 11.26
N MET A 86 -13.90 13.12 10.24
CA MET A 86 -12.71 12.33 9.97
C MET A 86 -11.43 13.08 10.31
N ARG A 87 -10.48 12.40 10.96
CA ARG A 87 -9.22 12.96 11.43
C ARG A 87 -8.07 12.12 10.90
N VAL A 88 -7.30 12.69 9.98
CA VAL A 88 -6.30 11.95 9.19
C VAL A 88 -4.92 11.99 9.85
N TYR A 89 -4.24 10.85 9.91
CA TYR A 89 -2.88 10.75 10.45
C TYR A 89 -1.99 9.89 9.55
N ALA A 90 -0.97 10.52 8.95
CA ALA A 90 0.09 9.81 8.25
C ALA A 90 1.13 9.25 9.25
N LEU A 91 1.43 7.96 9.14
CA LEU A 91 2.38 7.26 9.99
C LEU A 91 3.53 6.68 9.17
N ARG A 92 4.77 6.89 9.63
CA ARG A 92 5.99 6.30 9.07
C ARG A 92 6.09 4.83 9.44
N VAL A 93 5.30 4.01 8.77
CA VAL A 93 5.26 2.56 8.89
C VAL A 93 5.39 2.01 7.48
N PRO A 94 6.48 1.29 7.13
CA PRO A 94 6.80 0.96 5.75
C PRO A 94 5.94 -0.17 5.17
N MET A 95 4.89 -0.60 5.86
CA MET A 95 3.94 -1.60 5.37
C MET A 95 2.80 -0.92 4.62
N PHE A 96 2.26 -1.60 3.61
CA PHE A 96 1.04 -1.15 2.93
C PHE A 96 -0.15 -1.28 3.87
N ASN A 97 -0.73 -0.15 4.31
CA ASN A 97 -2.00 -0.16 5.04
C ASN A 97 -2.64 1.23 5.11
N ALA A 98 -3.96 1.25 5.25
CA ALA A 98 -4.73 2.34 5.82
C ALA A 98 -5.82 1.74 6.72
N SER A 99 -6.30 2.50 7.68
CA SER A 99 -7.45 2.06 8.48
C SER A 99 -8.30 3.23 8.93
N MET A 100 -9.60 2.99 9.05
CA MET A 100 -10.55 3.95 9.59
C MET A 100 -11.23 3.42 10.85
N ALA A 101 -11.06 4.15 11.96
CA ALA A 101 -11.64 3.80 13.24
C ALA A 101 -13.09 4.32 13.35
N PRO A 102 -13.98 3.62 14.10
CA PRO A 102 -15.35 4.06 14.36
C PRO A 102 -15.50 5.50 14.86
N ASN A 103 -14.52 6.02 15.61
CA ASN A 103 -14.58 7.38 16.14
C ASN A 103 -14.19 8.46 15.11
N GLY A 104 -13.84 8.08 13.88
CA GLY A 104 -13.41 8.99 12.81
C GLY A 104 -11.89 9.12 12.65
N MET A 105 -11.08 8.43 13.44
CA MET A 105 -9.61 8.47 13.26
C MET A 105 -9.19 7.62 12.06
N MET A 106 -8.58 8.24 11.06
CA MET A 106 -7.96 7.57 9.92
C MET A 106 -6.44 7.50 10.09
N GLN A 107 -5.86 6.32 9.88
CA GLN A 107 -4.40 6.13 9.83
C GLN A 107 -3.99 5.74 8.41
N ILE A 108 -2.96 6.39 7.88
CA ILE A 108 -2.39 6.13 6.54
C ILE A 108 -0.92 5.79 6.73
N TRP A 109 -0.50 4.59 6.35
CA TRP A 109 0.88 4.15 6.56
C TRP A 109 1.75 4.52 5.36
N SER A 110 3.01 4.89 5.61
CA SER A 110 3.91 5.37 4.57
C SER A 110 4.22 4.31 3.49
N GLY A 111 4.10 3.02 3.81
CA GLY A 111 4.20 1.94 2.83
C GLY A 111 3.06 1.93 1.81
N LEU A 112 1.86 2.44 2.16
CA LEU A 112 0.77 2.68 1.21
C LEU A 112 1.17 3.80 0.24
N LEU A 113 1.62 4.95 0.77
CA LEU A 113 2.03 6.11 -0.03
C LEU A 113 3.16 5.77 -1.02
N LEU A 114 4.09 4.90 -0.64
CA LEU A 114 5.16 4.46 -1.54
C LEU A 114 4.64 3.58 -2.70
N ARG A 115 3.58 2.80 -2.47
CA ARG A 115 3.10 1.77 -3.39
C ARG A 115 1.99 2.20 -4.34
N VAL A 116 1.25 3.26 -4.06
CA VAL A 116 0.23 3.76 -4.98
C VAL A 116 0.86 4.55 -6.12
N ASP A 117 0.52 4.25 -7.37
CA ASP A 117 1.14 4.89 -8.52
C ASP A 117 0.67 6.34 -8.72
N ASN A 118 -0.54 6.65 -8.27
CA ASN A 118 -1.22 7.93 -8.45
C ASN A 118 -2.24 8.18 -7.32
N GLU A 119 -2.85 9.38 -7.31
CA GLU A 119 -3.83 9.76 -6.28
C GLU A 119 -5.12 8.93 -6.37
N ALA A 120 -5.56 8.51 -7.55
CA ALA A 120 -6.76 7.68 -7.69
C ALA A 120 -6.58 6.30 -7.04
N GLN A 121 -5.40 5.68 -7.11
CA GLN A 121 -5.10 4.46 -6.35
C GLN A 121 -5.11 4.70 -4.84
N LEU A 122 -4.61 5.86 -4.38
CA LEU A 122 -4.74 6.25 -2.97
C LEU A 122 -6.22 6.40 -2.60
N ALA A 123 -6.99 7.09 -3.43
CA ALA A 123 -8.41 7.33 -3.24
C ALA A 123 -9.22 6.02 -3.22
N ALA A 124 -8.83 5.00 -3.99
CA ALA A 124 -9.44 3.68 -3.93
C ALA A 124 -9.31 3.04 -2.55
N VAL A 125 -8.10 3.05 -1.97
CA VAL A 125 -7.84 2.50 -0.64
C VAL A 125 -8.55 3.32 0.44
N LEU A 126 -8.48 4.65 0.38
CA LEU A 126 -9.15 5.50 1.38
C LEU A 126 -10.68 5.44 1.24
N GLY A 127 -11.21 5.33 0.03
CA GLY A 127 -12.63 5.17 -0.23
C GLY A 127 -13.18 3.86 0.33
N HIS A 128 -12.41 2.78 0.20
CA HIS A 128 -12.70 1.48 0.83
C HIS A 128 -12.80 1.60 2.36
N GLU A 129 -11.81 2.23 3.00
CA GLU A 129 -11.81 2.48 4.45
C GLU A 129 -12.98 3.38 4.90
N ILE A 130 -13.31 4.40 4.11
CA ILE A 130 -14.50 5.24 4.35
C ILE A 130 -15.77 4.40 4.23
N GLY A 131 -15.85 3.48 3.28
CA GLY A 131 -16.97 2.53 3.17
C GLY A 131 -17.18 1.71 4.44
N HIS A 132 -16.11 1.14 5.00
CA HIS A 132 -16.17 0.44 6.29
C HIS A 132 -16.67 1.32 7.44
N TYR A 133 -16.28 2.60 7.45
CA TYR A 133 -16.71 3.56 8.45
C TYR A 133 -18.19 3.93 8.32
N LEU A 134 -18.63 4.27 7.11
CA LEU A 134 -20.01 4.68 6.83
C LEU A 134 -21.00 3.55 7.15
N GLU A 135 -20.66 2.30 6.83
CA GLU A 135 -21.50 1.12 7.11
C GLU A 135 -21.25 0.51 8.50
N ARG A 136 -20.41 1.15 9.33
CA ARG A 136 -20.15 0.77 10.73
C ARG A 136 -19.70 -0.69 10.87
N HIS A 137 -18.95 -1.21 9.90
CA HIS A 137 -18.47 -2.60 9.87
C HIS A 137 -17.65 -2.96 11.12
N SER A 138 -16.83 -2.03 11.63
CA SER A 138 -16.05 -2.24 12.86
C SER A 138 -16.92 -2.43 14.11
N VAL A 139 -18.10 -1.79 14.16
CA VAL A 139 -19.07 -1.97 15.25
C VAL A 139 -19.78 -3.33 15.10
N ALA A 140 -20.11 -3.74 13.88
CA ALA A 140 -20.61 -5.08 13.61
C ALA A 140 -19.59 -6.17 14.05
N ARG A 141 -18.30 -5.96 13.77
CA ARG A 141 -17.20 -6.84 14.24
C ARG A 141 -17.09 -6.88 15.76
N LEU A 142 -17.20 -5.74 16.45
CA LEU A 142 -17.23 -5.70 17.91
C LEU A 142 -18.37 -6.57 18.47
N ARG A 143 -19.57 -6.45 17.89
CA ARG A 143 -20.76 -7.19 18.33
C ARG A 143 -20.64 -8.69 18.05
N ASP A 144 -20.08 -9.07 16.92
CA ASP A 144 -19.75 -10.47 16.59
C ASP A 144 -18.67 -11.04 17.53
N ALA A 145 -17.62 -10.28 17.83
CA ALA A 145 -16.61 -10.71 18.80
C ALA A 145 -17.20 -10.90 20.21
N LYS A 146 -18.13 -10.02 20.60
CA LYS A 146 -18.87 -10.14 21.87
C LYS A 146 -19.76 -11.39 21.88
N SER A 147 -20.49 -11.68 20.81
CA SER A 147 -21.35 -12.87 20.74
C SER A 147 -20.56 -14.18 20.76
N ARG A 148 -19.32 -14.17 20.25
CA ARG A 148 -18.40 -15.32 20.25
C ARG A 148 -17.52 -15.40 21.50
N SER A 149 -17.75 -14.59 22.52
CA SER A 149 -16.90 -14.51 23.73
C SER A 149 -15.41 -14.21 23.43
N ALA A 150 -15.12 -13.55 22.31
CA ALA A 150 -13.78 -13.21 21.83
C ALA A 150 -13.45 -11.71 22.04
N LEU A 151 -14.26 -11.00 22.85
CA LEU A 151 -14.13 -9.54 23.03
C LEU A 151 -12.75 -9.12 23.56
N GLY A 152 -12.16 -9.87 24.50
CA GLY A 152 -10.83 -9.55 25.04
C GLY A 152 -9.74 -9.58 23.96
N THR A 153 -9.77 -10.60 23.10
CA THR A 153 -8.88 -10.70 21.94
C THR A 153 -9.14 -9.57 20.96
N PHE A 154 -10.41 -9.22 20.69
CA PHE A 154 -10.75 -8.09 19.84
C PHE A 154 -10.23 -6.75 20.41
N LEU A 155 -10.34 -6.52 21.72
CA LEU A 155 -9.88 -5.24 22.26
C LEU A 155 -8.34 -5.13 22.35
N SER A 156 -7.60 -6.24 22.31
CA SER A 156 -6.14 -6.24 22.51
C SER A 156 -5.32 -5.65 21.36
N VAL A 157 -5.89 -5.57 20.16
CA VAL A 157 -5.22 -4.93 19.00
C VAL A 157 -5.18 -3.43 19.13
N PHE A 158 -6.16 -2.85 19.79
CA PHE A 158 -6.17 -1.43 20.07
C PHE A 158 -5.21 -1.18 21.26
N GLY A 159 -4.09 -0.56 20.96
CA GLY A 159 -3.00 -0.20 21.85
C GLY A 159 -1.66 -0.20 21.13
N LEU A 160 -1.64 -0.77 19.92
CA LEU A 160 -0.46 -1.28 19.24
C LEU A 160 0.09 -0.33 18.18
N VAL A 161 0.13 0.98 18.46
CA VAL A 161 0.65 1.97 17.50
C VAL A 161 2.05 1.56 17.03
N GLY A 162 2.17 1.17 15.76
CA GLY A 162 3.42 0.72 15.14
C GLY A 162 3.81 -0.74 15.38
N ALA A 163 3.03 -1.56 16.09
CA ALA A 163 3.35 -2.97 16.36
C ALA A 163 2.84 -3.90 15.25
N VAL A 164 3.41 -3.76 14.06
CA VAL A 164 3.06 -4.51 12.83
C VAL A 164 3.04 -6.03 13.04
N GLY A 165 4.03 -6.60 13.74
CA GLY A 165 4.13 -8.05 13.95
C GLY A 165 3.00 -8.62 14.82
N ALA A 166 2.52 -7.84 15.79
CA ALA A 166 1.39 -8.23 16.62
C ALA A 166 0.08 -8.22 15.82
N LEU A 167 -0.11 -7.24 14.94
CA LEU A 167 -1.27 -7.16 14.03
C LEU A 167 -1.36 -8.37 13.10
N ALA A 168 -0.26 -8.80 12.49
CA ALA A 168 -0.25 -9.98 11.63
C ALA A 168 -0.63 -11.27 12.38
N ALA A 169 -0.19 -11.41 13.64
CA ALA A 169 -0.44 -12.62 14.44
C ALA A 169 -1.91 -12.77 14.88
N VAL A 170 -2.62 -11.66 15.07
CA VAL A 170 -4.00 -11.67 15.57
C VAL A 170 -5.03 -11.22 14.54
N GLY A 171 -4.59 -10.73 13.37
CA GLY A 171 -5.43 -10.05 12.38
C GLY A 171 -6.64 -10.87 11.91
N GLY A 172 -6.55 -12.20 11.86
CA GLY A 172 -7.68 -13.06 11.54
C GLY A 172 -8.88 -12.91 12.50
N ALA A 173 -8.66 -12.54 13.78
CA ALA A 173 -9.73 -12.22 14.72
C ALA A 173 -10.43 -10.88 14.41
N PHE A 174 -9.83 -10.06 13.56
CA PHE A 174 -10.26 -8.71 13.18
C PHE A 174 -10.75 -8.62 11.75
N ALA A 175 -10.42 -9.62 10.94
CA ALA A 175 -10.82 -9.74 9.55
C ALA A 175 -12.31 -9.41 9.36
N PHE A 176 -12.59 -8.49 8.44
CA PHE A 176 -13.95 -8.24 8.00
C PHE A 176 -14.51 -9.46 7.25
N SER A 177 -15.84 -9.62 7.26
CA SER A 177 -16.48 -10.68 6.49
C SER A 177 -16.37 -10.39 4.99
N ARG A 178 -16.57 -11.42 4.16
CA ARG A 178 -16.59 -11.24 2.70
C ARG A 178 -17.66 -10.26 2.25
N GLU A 179 -18.80 -10.25 2.94
CA GLU A 179 -19.90 -9.33 2.71
C GLU A 179 -19.50 -7.88 3.04
N HIS A 180 -18.86 -7.64 4.19
CA HIS A 180 -18.36 -6.31 4.56
C HIS A 180 -17.34 -5.79 3.53
N GLU A 181 -16.42 -6.65 3.07
CA GLU A 181 -15.42 -6.26 2.07
C GLU A 181 -16.06 -5.93 0.71
N ARG A 182 -17.02 -6.74 0.24
CA ARG A 182 -17.74 -6.46 -1.02
C ARG A 182 -18.55 -5.17 -0.94
N GLU A 183 -19.17 -4.90 0.20
CA GLU A 183 -19.91 -3.67 0.42
C GLU A 183 -18.98 -2.45 0.46
N ALA A 184 -17.86 -2.54 1.18
CA ALA A 184 -16.84 -1.50 1.23
C ALA A 184 -16.19 -1.24 -0.14
N ASP A 185 -15.91 -2.27 -0.94
CA ASP A 185 -15.43 -2.14 -2.32
C ASP A 185 -16.41 -1.35 -3.18
N ARG A 186 -17.70 -1.73 -3.14
CA ARG A 186 -18.77 -1.08 -3.91
C ARG A 186 -18.92 0.40 -3.52
N ILE A 187 -18.89 0.69 -2.23
CA ILE A 187 -18.98 2.07 -1.71
C ILE A 187 -17.72 2.86 -2.07
N GLY A 188 -16.54 2.28 -1.91
CA GLY A 188 -15.27 2.94 -2.26
C GLY A 188 -15.24 3.37 -3.73
N VAL A 189 -15.63 2.48 -4.64
CA VAL A 189 -15.75 2.81 -6.08
C VAL A 189 -16.79 3.90 -6.34
N GLU A 190 -17.93 3.89 -5.63
CA GLU A 190 -18.94 4.94 -5.72
C GLU A 190 -18.41 6.31 -5.26
N LEU A 191 -17.68 6.34 -4.13
CA LEU A 191 -17.04 7.56 -3.63
C LEU A 191 -15.99 8.09 -4.61
N MET A 192 -15.18 7.19 -5.19
CA MET A 192 -14.23 7.56 -6.24
C MET A 192 -14.93 8.21 -7.44
N ARG A 193 -16.02 7.61 -7.93
CA ARG A 193 -16.78 8.14 -9.07
C ARG A 193 -17.33 9.53 -8.79
N ARG A 194 -17.94 9.73 -7.61
CA ARG A 194 -18.47 11.04 -7.18
C ARG A 194 -17.38 12.10 -7.05
N ALA A 195 -16.19 11.69 -6.62
CA ALA A 195 -15.03 12.56 -6.50
C ALA A 195 -14.30 12.80 -7.84
N GLY A 196 -14.74 12.17 -8.94
CA GLY A 196 -14.16 12.33 -10.28
C GLY A 196 -12.88 11.54 -10.53
N TYR A 197 -12.56 10.54 -9.70
CA TYR A 197 -11.37 9.70 -9.86
C TYR A 197 -11.58 8.60 -10.91
N GLU A 198 -10.49 8.20 -11.56
CA GLU A 198 -10.48 7.02 -12.43
C GLU A 198 -10.68 5.75 -11.60
N THR A 199 -11.88 5.17 -11.68
CA THR A 199 -12.27 4.04 -10.82
C THR A 199 -11.52 2.76 -11.15
N GLY A 200 -11.05 2.58 -12.39
CA GLY A 200 -10.24 1.42 -12.80
C GLY A 200 -8.94 1.27 -12.00
N GLU A 201 -8.45 2.34 -11.37
CA GLU A 201 -7.28 2.30 -10.49
C GLU A 201 -7.48 1.42 -9.25
N ALA A 202 -8.72 1.21 -8.78
CA ALA A 202 -9.02 0.33 -7.64
C ALA A 202 -8.63 -1.14 -7.92
N SER A 203 -8.92 -1.64 -9.13
CA SER A 203 -8.49 -2.99 -9.52
C SER A 203 -6.98 -3.08 -9.76
N LYS A 204 -6.37 -2.02 -10.30
CA LYS A 204 -4.93 -1.97 -10.60
C LYS A 204 -4.09 -2.04 -9.32
N ILE A 205 -4.41 -1.24 -8.30
CA ILE A 205 -3.67 -1.30 -7.04
C ILE A 205 -3.79 -2.68 -6.37
N TRP A 206 -4.96 -3.31 -6.46
CA TRP A 206 -5.12 -4.68 -5.97
C TRP A 206 -4.22 -5.69 -6.72
N GLY A 207 -4.20 -5.60 -8.06
CA GLY A 207 -3.33 -6.43 -8.89
C GLY A 207 -1.84 -6.22 -8.59
N ASN A 208 -1.44 -4.97 -8.35
CA ASN A 208 -0.09 -4.60 -7.96
C ASN A 208 0.35 -5.30 -6.66
N LEU A 209 -0.51 -5.29 -5.63
CA LEU A 209 -0.22 -5.94 -4.35
C LEU A 209 -0.13 -7.46 -4.46
N LEU A 210 -1.02 -8.08 -5.25
CA LEU A 210 -0.98 -9.53 -5.50
C LEU A 210 0.32 -9.92 -6.24
N ALA A 211 0.82 -9.08 -7.14
CA ALA A 211 2.08 -9.32 -7.82
C ALA A 211 3.28 -9.30 -6.86
N GLU A 212 3.31 -8.36 -5.91
CA GLU A 212 4.33 -8.31 -4.85
C GLU A 212 4.29 -9.59 -3.99
N LEU A 213 3.11 -10.00 -3.51
CA LEU A 213 2.96 -11.22 -2.71
C LEU A 213 3.39 -12.48 -3.45
N LYS A 214 2.98 -12.60 -4.72
CA LYS A 214 3.33 -13.74 -5.57
C LYS A 214 4.84 -13.86 -5.73
N ALA A 215 5.56 -12.75 -5.91
CA ALA A 215 7.01 -12.76 -6.03
C ALA A 215 7.71 -13.15 -4.73
N ALA A 216 7.13 -12.81 -3.58
CA ALA A 216 7.62 -13.22 -2.27
C ALA A 216 7.36 -14.70 -1.93
N GLY A 217 6.66 -15.43 -2.80
CA GLY A 217 6.27 -16.82 -2.53
C GLY A 217 5.27 -16.95 -1.37
N VAL A 218 4.52 -15.88 -1.08
CA VAL A 218 3.50 -15.90 -0.03
C VAL A 218 2.29 -16.68 -0.56
N GLU A 219 2.15 -17.93 -0.09
CA GLU A 219 1.05 -18.82 -0.48
C GLU A 219 -0.27 -18.41 0.17
N ASP A 220 -0.23 -17.87 1.39
CA ASP A 220 -1.39 -17.37 2.11
C ASP A 220 -1.32 -15.83 2.25
N PRO A 221 -2.12 -15.08 1.47
CA PRO A 221 -2.19 -13.63 1.56
C PRO A 221 -2.46 -13.13 2.98
N ALA A 222 -3.15 -13.89 3.84
CA ALA A 222 -3.48 -13.49 5.21
C ALA A 222 -2.24 -13.24 6.10
N GLN A 223 -1.05 -13.69 5.68
CA GLN A 223 0.21 -13.37 6.36
C GLN A 223 0.68 -11.92 6.13
N ASN A 224 0.06 -11.20 5.18
CA ASN A 224 0.30 -9.78 4.95
C ASN A 224 -0.58 -8.92 5.89
N ALA A 225 -0.02 -7.84 6.42
CA ALA A 225 -0.73 -6.97 7.38
C ALA A 225 -2.04 -6.37 6.84
N LEU A 226 -2.14 -6.08 5.53
CA LEU A 226 -3.39 -5.63 4.90
C LEU A 226 -4.43 -6.76 4.92
N PHE A 227 -4.09 -7.89 4.30
CA PHE A 227 -5.01 -8.99 4.08
C PHE A 227 -5.34 -9.79 5.35
N ALA A 228 -4.57 -9.62 6.42
CA ALA A 228 -4.92 -10.11 7.75
C ALA A 228 -6.22 -9.47 8.25
N THR A 229 -6.48 -8.20 7.90
CA THR A 229 -7.70 -7.46 8.28
C THR A 229 -8.71 -7.32 7.13
N HIS A 230 -8.24 -7.32 5.88
CA HIS A 230 -9.04 -7.24 4.67
C HIS A 230 -8.83 -8.49 3.81
N PRO A 231 -9.47 -9.64 4.12
CA PRO A 231 -9.18 -10.89 3.44
C PRO A 231 -9.22 -10.76 1.92
N ALA A 232 -8.13 -11.16 1.27
CA ALA A 232 -8.13 -11.32 -0.17
C ALA A 232 -9.02 -12.51 -0.53
N ASN A 233 -10.00 -12.28 -1.40
CA ASN A 233 -10.73 -13.34 -2.07
C ASN A 233 -10.46 -13.20 -3.57
N ASP A 234 -10.25 -14.33 -4.26
CA ASP A 234 -9.97 -14.36 -5.70
C ASP A 234 -11.01 -13.61 -6.53
N GLU A 235 -12.26 -13.61 -6.05
CA GLU A 235 -13.39 -12.92 -6.66
C GLU A 235 -13.32 -11.39 -6.55
N ARG A 236 -12.71 -10.82 -5.50
CA ARG A 236 -12.74 -9.36 -5.26
C ARG A 236 -12.09 -8.57 -6.39
N ARG A 237 -11.00 -9.07 -6.95
CA ARG A 237 -10.36 -8.43 -8.11
C ARG A 237 -11.30 -8.42 -9.31
N ALA A 238 -12.00 -9.53 -9.56
CA ALA A 238 -12.94 -9.63 -10.67
C ALA A 238 -14.18 -8.74 -10.45
N ASP A 239 -14.69 -8.68 -9.22
CA ASP A 239 -15.80 -7.82 -8.81
C ASP A 239 -15.42 -6.33 -8.99
N LEU A 240 -14.25 -5.92 -8.51
CA LEU A 240 -13.72 -4.56 -8.73
C LEU A 240 -13.52 -4.25 -10.22
N GLN A 241 -13.07 -5.22 -11.02
CA GLN A 241 -13.00 -5.03 -12.48
C GLN A 241 -14.39 -4.78 -13.04
N ALA A 242 -15.36 -5.63 -12.72
CA ALA A 242 -16.72 -5.50 -13.22
C ALA A 242 -17.37 -4.16 -12.83
N LEU A 243 -17.14 -3.69 -11.60
CA LEU A 243 -17.65 -2.39 -11.11
C LEU A 243 -17.07 -1.18 -11.86
N THR A 244 -15.88 -1.32 -12.44
CA THR A 244 -15.12 -0.20 -13.04
C THR A 244 -15.14 -0.20 -14.56
N LEU A 245 -15.69 -1.25 -15.19
CA LEU A 245 -15.77 -1.40 -16.66
C LEU A 245 -16.48 -0.26 -17.39
N GLN A 246 -17.28 0.55 -16.69
CA GLN A 246 -18.12 1.60 -17.29
C GLN A 246 -17.58 3.03 -17.08
N ASP A 247 -16.50 3.23 -16.30
CA ASP A 247 -16.12 4.55 -15.74
C ASP A 247 -14.70 5.03 -16.09
N ALA A 248 -14.23 4.74 -17.30
CA ALA A 248 -12.87 5.06 -17.76
C ALA A 248 -12.59 6.55 -18.07
N ARG A 249 -13.28 7.51 -17.41
CA ARG A 249 -13.18 8.95 -17.71
C ARG A 249 -12.71 9.79 -16.53
N GLY A 250 -12.32 9.18 -15.42
CA GLY A 250 -11.89 9.92 -14.23
C GLY A 250 -10.44 10.38 -14.31
N GLU A 251 -10.02 11.22 -13.36
CA GLU A 251 -8.63 11.66 -13.25
C GLU A 251 -7.81 10.69 -12.39
N THR A 252 -6.57 10.41 -12.78
CA THR A 252 -5.61 9.68 -11.93
C THR A 252 -4.87 10.59 -10.95
N ARG A 253 -4.70 11.88 -11.33
CA ARG A 253 -3.94 12.92 -10.61
C ARG A 253 -2.52 12.45 -10.21
N GLU A 254 -1.88 11.78 -11.18
CA GLU A 254 -0.57 11.17 -11.01
C GLU A 254 0.55 12.20 -10.77
N ALA A 255 0.54 13.31 -11.50
CA ALA A 255 1.57 14.34 -11.38
C ALA A 255 1.54 15.02 -10.00
N GLU A 256 0.34 15.32 -9.49
CA GLU A 256 0.12 15.91 -8.17
C GLU A 256 0.61 14.96 -7.07
N PHE A 257 0.26 13.68 -7.16
CA PHE A 257 0.70 12.69 -6.20
C PHE A 257 2.22 12.49 -6.22
N ARG A 258 2.83 12.42 -7.40
CA ARG A 258 4.29 12.31 -7.54
C ARG A 258 5.00 13.53 -6.93
N ALA A 259 4.50 14.74 -7.18
CA ALA A 259 5.06 15.95 -6.60
C ALA A 259 4.97 15.97 -5.07
N LEU A 260 3.88 15.46 -4.49
CA LEU A 260 3.71 15.32 -3.05
C LEU A 260 4.75 14.38 -2.43
N ILE A 261 4.96 13.22 -3.04
CA ILE A 261 5.81 12.16 -2.48
C ILE A 261 7.29 12.43 -2.76
N ALA A 262 7.64 13.20 -3.79
CA ALA A 262 9.03 13.44 -4.20
C ALA A 262 9.98 13.82 -3.04
N PRO A 263 9.64 14.72 -2.09
CA PRO A 263 10.51 15.04 -0.95
C PRO A 263 10.76 13.87 0.01
N TRP A 264 9.86 12.89 0.04
CA TRP A 264 9.89 11.75 0.96
C TRP A 264 10.42 10.48 0.29
N ARG A 265 10.34 10.39 -1.05
CA ARG A 265 10.55 9.18 -1.86
C ARG A 265 11.81 8.42 -1.46
N PHE A 266 12.96 9.10 -1.41
CA PHE A 266 14.23 8.51 -1.01
C PHE A 266 14.14 7.84 0.37
N SER A 267 13.66 8.57 1.38
CA SER A 267 13.57 8.06 2.77
C SER A 267 12.57 6.91 2.93
N LEU A 268 11.50 6.89 2.11
CA LEU A 268 10.52 5.81 2.10
C LEU A 268 11.08 4.56 1.43
N LEU A 269 11.87 4.72 0.36
CA LEU A 269 12.59 3.63 -0.29
C LEU A 269 13.67 3.02 0.61
N GLU A 270 14.33 3.84 1.44
CA GLU A 270 15.20 3.32 2.50
C GLU A 270 14.44 2.44 3.49
N ASP A 271 13.28 2.90 3.96
CA ASP A 271 12.45 2.13 4.89
C ASP A 271 11.93 0.83 4.25
N GLU A 272 11.63 0.86 2.95
CA GLU A 272 11.26 -0.32 2.17
C GLU A 272 12.40 -1.34 2.12
N LEU A 273 13.64 -0.94 1.79
CA LEU A 273 14.78 -1.86 1.81
C LEU A 273 15.06 -2.44 3.21
N ARG A 274 14.86 -1.64 4.27
CA ARG A 274 15.05 -2.08 5.66
C ARG A 274 14.08 -3.20 6.06
N ARG A 275 12.93 -3.34 5.38
CA ARG A 275 12.01 -4.48 5.61
C ARG A 275 12.59 -5.82 5.18
N ARG A 276 13.64 -5.83 4.33
CA ARG A 276 14.28 -7.03 3.78
C ARG A 276 13.33 -7.98 3.04
N ARG A 277 12.24 -7.45 2.47
CA ARG A 277 11.31 -8.15 1.60
C ARG A 277 11.68 -7.90 0.14
N PHE A 278 12.91 -8.28 -0.22
CA PHE A 278 13.53 -7.83 -1.47
C PHE A 278 12.79 -8.28 -2.73
N GLU A 279 12.10 -9.42 -2.68
CA GLU A 279 11.26 -9.91 -3.76
C GLU A 279 10.09 -8.95 -4.04
N GLU A 280 9.40 -8.49 -3.00
CA GLU A 280 8.33 -7.49 -3.10
C GLU A 280 8.90 -6.15 -3.57
N SER A 281 10.00 -5.69 -2.95
CA SER A 281 10.61 -4.40 -3.27
C SER A 281 11.09 -4.34 -4.72
N ILE A 282 11.62 -5.44 -5.28
CA ILE A 282 12.04 -5.51 -6.68
C ILE A 282 10.81 -5.41 -7.61
N VAL A 283 9.69 -6.08 -7.30
CA VAL A 283 8.45 -5.94 -8.11
C VAL A 283 7.93 -4.51 -8.10
N LEU A 284 7.90 -3.87 -6.93
CA LEU A 284 7.53 -2.46 -6.80
C LEU A 284 8.44 -1.58 -7.65
N LEU A 285 9.76 -1.75 -7.56
CA LEU A 285 10.74 -0.94 -8.28
C LEU A 285 10.71 -1.18 -9.79
N ASP A 286 10.51 -2.42 -10.23
CA ASP A 286 10.34 -2.77 -11.65
C ASP A 286 9.10 -2.11 -12.23
N ARG A 287 7.97 -2.14 -11.50
CA ARG A 287 6.74 -1.44 -11.91
C ARG A 287 6.97 0.06 -12.04
N ARG A 288 7.65 0.68 -11.07
CA ARG A 288 7.96 2.11 -11.11
C ARG A 288 8.88 2.47 -12.27
N LEU A 289 9.95 1.72 -12.48
CA LEU A 289 10.89 1.92 -13.58
C LEU A 289 10.24 1.69 -14.95
N ALA A 290 9.18 0.88 -15.05
CA ALA A 290 8.41 0.79 -16.29
C ALA A 290 7.69 2.11 -16.65
N SER A 291 7.24 2.86 -15.63
CA SER A 291 6.62 4.19 -15.80
C SER A 291 7.63 5.35 -15.78
N GLU A 292 8.80 5.14 -15.19
CA GLU A 292 9.89 6.12 -15.04
C GLU A 292 11.22 5.52 -15.52
N PRO A 293 11.37 5.21 -16.83
CA PRO A 293 12.56 4.53 -17.32
C PRO A 293 13.82 5.37 -17.08
N GLY A 294 14.81 4.77 -16.40
CA GLY A 294 16.09 5.41 -16.15
C GLY A 294 16.10 6.39 -14.99
N ASP A 295 15.07 6.45 -14.14
CA ASP A 295 15.15 7.20 -12.88
C ASP A 295 16.32 6.65 -12.03
N PRO A 296 17.34 7.48 -11.72
CA PRO A 296 18.56 6.99 -11.11
C PRO A 296 18.40 6.63 -9.63
N GLU A 297 17.42 7.21 -8.94
CA GLU A 297 17.10 6.84 -7.55
C GLU A 297 16.46 5.45 -7.52
N LEU A 298 15.46 5.21 -8.38
CA LEU A 298 14.82 3.90 -8.49
C LEU A 298 15.80 2.80 -8.93
N LEU A 299 16.69 3.11 -9.89
CA LEU A 299 17.76 2.20 -10.29
C LEU A 299 18.70 1.88 -9.12
N TYR A 300 19.12 2.89 -8.35
CA TYR A 300 19.93 2.68 -7.15
C TYR A 300 19.25 1.74 -6.15
N PHE A 301 17.99 2.00 -5.79
CA PHE A 301 17.26 1.15 -4.85
C PHE A 301 17.02 -0.27 -5.38
N ARG A 302 16.79 -0.44 -6.69
CA ARG A 302 16.63 -1.79 -7.28
C ARG A 302 17.95 -2.55 -7.28
N GLY A 303 19.04 -1.88 -7.61
CA GLY A 303 20.38 -2.44 -7.52
C GLY A 303 20.72 -2.88 -6.09
N GLU A 304 20.43 -2.03 -5.10
CA GLU A 304 20.62 -2.38 -3.69
C GLU A 304 19.73 -3.54 -3.24
N ALA A 305 18.45 -3.58 -3.65
CA ALA A 305 17.56 -4.69 -3.34
C ALA A 305 18.12 -6.02 -3.86
N ARG A 306 18.58 -6.05 -5.12
CA ARG A 306 19.22 -7.22 -5.74
C ARG A 306 20.50 -7.61 -5.01
N ARG A 307 21.38 -6.64 -4.75
CA ARG A 307 22.64 -6.85 -4.02
C ARG A 307 22.40 -7.46 -2.64
N LEU A 308 21.40 -6.98 -1.90
CA LEU A 308 21.07 -7.49 -0.57
C LEU A 308 20.33 -8.83 -0.58
N ARG A 309 19.56 -9.11 -1.64
CA ARG A 309 18.90 -10.41 -1.87
C ARG A 309 19.91 -11.52 -2.18
N ASN A 310 20.96 -11.18 -2.94
CA ASN A 310 22.13 -12.02 -3.18
C ASN A 310 21.81 -13.45 -3.66
N ARG A 311 20.87 -13.58 -4.62
CA ARG A 311 20.65 -14.83 -5.36
C ARG A 311 21.59 -14.93 -6.58
N ASP A 312 21.63 -16.09 -7.21
CA ASP A 312 22.41 -16.31 -8.43
C ASP A 312 22.04 -15.27 -9.50
N GLY A 313 23.06 -14.55 -10.01
CA GLY A 313 22.91 -13.48 -11.00
C GLY A 313 22.50 -12.11 -10.44
N ASP A 314 22.16 -11.98 -9.15
CA ASP A 314 21.73 -10.69 -8.59
C ASP A 314 22.85 -9.65 -8.57
N LEU A 315 24.09 -10.06 -8.35
CA LEU A 315 25.22 -9.12 -8.30
C LEU A 315 25.48 -8.47 -9.65
N ASP A 316 25.34 -9.21 -10.76
CA ASP A 316 25.51 -8.66 -12.10
C ASP A 316 24.36 -7.71 -12.46
N LEU A 317 23.12 -8.06 -12.09
CA LEU A 317 21.97 -7.20 -12.26
C LEU A 317 22.05 -5.93 -11.39
N ALA A 318 22.53 -6.07 -10.16
CA ALA A 318 22.77 -4.95 -9.24
C ALA A 318 23.84 -4.00 -9.79
N LEU A 319 24.91 -4.56 -10.33
CA LEU A 319 25.97 -3.79 -10.96
C LEU A 319 25.42 -3.00 -12.16
N ALA A 320 24.66 -3.65 -13.05
CA ALA A 320 24.07 -2.99 -14.21
C ALA A 320 23.14 -1.82 -13.82
N ASP A 321 22.31 -2.01 -12.78
CA ASP A 321 21.44 -0.95 -12.26
C ASP A 321 22.23 0.23 -11.69
N LEU A 322 23.26 -0.05 -10.89
CA LEU A 322 24.10 0.99 -10.28
C LEU A 322 24.91 1.74 -11.34
N GLU A 323 25.48 1.05 -12.34
CA GLU A 323 26.16 1.67 -13.48
C GLU A 323 25.21 2.53 -14.32
N GLN A 324 23.95 2.12 -14.50
CA GLN A 324 22.95 2.94 -15.18
C GLN A 324 22.57 4.16 -14.34
N SER A 325 22.43 4.01 -13.02
CA SER A 325 22.15 5.11 -12.09
C SER A 325 23.23 6.20 -12.18
N VAL A 326 24.50 5.84 -12.00
CA VAL A 326 25.62 6.81 -11.98
C VAL A 326 25.89 7.48 -13.34
N ARG A 327 25.48 6.85 -14.45
CA ARG A 327 25.57 7.48 -15.79
C ARG A 327 24.58 8.63 -15.99
N SER A 328 23.56 8.75 -15.15
CA SER A 328 22.55 9.81 -15.25
C SER A 328 23.06 11.21 -14.88
N GLY A 329 24.10 11.29 -14.04
CA GLY A 329 24.58 12.53 -13.42
C GLY A 329 23.65 13.13 -12.36
N ARG A 330 22.50 12.50 -12.10
CA ARG A 330 21.47 12.93 -11.12
C ARG A 330 21.25 11.88 -10.03
N GLU A 331 22.16 10.91 -9.92
CA GLU A 331 22.08 9.82 -8.97
C GLU A 331 22.27 10.28 -7.52
N PRO A 332 21.74 9.52 -6.54
CA PRO A 332 22.14 9.66 -5.14
C PRO A 332 23.65 9.43 -4.99
N ALA A 333 24.34 10.27 -4.21
CA ALA A 333 25.79 10.14 -4.02
C ALA A 333 26.19 8.74 -3.52
N ILE A 334 25.38 8.16 -2.64
CA ILE A 334 25.54 6.81 -2.07
C ILE A 334 25.59 5.69 -3.13
N ALA A 335 25.07 5.92 -4.34
CA ALA A 335 25.17 4.96 -5.44
C ALA A 335 26.63 4.67 -5.83
N HIS A 336 27.50 5.68 -5.76
CA HIS A 336 28.94 5.53 -6.01
C HIS A 336 29.63 4.65 -4.96
N ARG A 337 29.20 4.74 -3.69
CA ARG A 337 29.71 3.87 -2.62
C ARG A 337 29.33 2.40 -2.87
N SER A 338 28.07 2.17 -3.22
CA SER A 338 27.58 0.82 -3.55
C SER A 338 28.29 0.22 -4.76
N LEU A 339 28.44 1.02 -5.83
CA LEU A 339 29.15 0.62 -7.05
C LEU A 339 30.61 0.29 -6.76
N GLY A 340 31.31 1.14 -6.02
CA GLY A 340 32.70 0.91 -5.64
C GLY A 340 32.90 -0.34 -4.79
N THR A 341 31.96 -0.61 -3.88
CA THR A 341 31.96 -1.83 -3.05
C THR A 341 31.79 -3.10 -3.90
N LEU A 342 30.90 -3.07 -4.90
CA LEU A 342 30.71 -4.19 -5.82
C LEU A 342 31.92 -4.41 -6.72
N HIS A 343 32.49 -3.35 -7.30
CA HIS A 343 33.71 -3.46 -8.10
C HIS A 343 34.87 -4.05 -7.29
N ARG A 344 35.03 -3.64 -6.03
CA ARG A 344 36.04 -4.22 -5.13
C ARG A 344 35.82 -5.71 -4.92
N ALA A 345 34.57 -6.13 -4.69
CA ALA A 345 34.23 -7.55 -4.52
C ALA A 345 34.47 -8.39 -5.79
N GLN A 346 34.48 -7.76 -6.97
CA GLN A 346 34.82 -8.37 -8.26
C GLN A 346 36.28 -8.16 -8.67
N GLU A 347 37.15 -7.73 -7.75
CA GLU A 347 38.58 -7.46 -8.00
C GLU A 347 38.86 -6.41 -9.10
N ARG A 348 37.86 -5.56 -9.41
CA ARG A 348 37.98 -4.43 -10.34
C ARG A 348 38.50 -3.20 -9.61
N HIS A 349 39.74 -3.24 -9.12
CA HIS A 349 40.29 -2.26 -8.18
C HIS A 349 40.30 -0.82 -8.72
N ASP A 350 40.59 -0.60 -10.00
CA ASP A 350 40.56 0.75 -10.60
C ASP A 350 39.15 1.34 -10.65
N ALA A 351 38.17 0.53 -11.08
CA ALA A 351 36.77 0.94 -11.11
C ALA A 351 36.24 1.19 -9.69
N ALA A 352 36.65 0.36 -8.73
CA ALA A 352 36.34 0.56 -7.32
C ALA A 352 36.89 1.89 -6.80
N ARG A 353 38.17 2.19 -7.10
CA ARG A 353 38.83 3.43 -6.70
C ARG A 353 38.11 4.66 -7.26
N GLN A 354 37.80 4.67 -8.55
CA GLN A 354 37.10 5.78 -9.20
C GLN A 354 35.72 6.04 -8.56
N ALA A 355 34.94 4.98 -8.35
CA ALA A 355 33.61 5.10 -7.76
C ALA A 355 33.69 5.59 -6.29
N LEU A 356 34.57 5.04 -5.47
CA LEU A 356 34.70 5.45 -4.06
C LEU A 356 35.24 6.88 -3.91
N GLN A 357 36.16 7.32 -4.78
CA GLN A 357 36.59 8.73 -4.82
C GLN A 357 35.42 9.65 -5.18
N ARG A 358 34.63 9.27 -6.18
CA ARG A 358 33.44 10.05 -6.59
C ARG A 358 32.39 10.15 -5.47
N TYR A 359 32.24 9.10 -4.66
CA TYR A 359 31.40 9.16 -3.46
C TYR A 359 31.88 10.23 -2.48
N LEU A 360 33.18 10.25 -2.14
CA LEU A 360 33.77 11.22 -1.22
C LEU A 360 33.71 12.66 -1.74
N GLU A 361 33.84 12.86 -3.06
CA GLU A 361 33.66 14.18 -3.68
C GLU A 361 32.24 14.72 -3.50
N ARG A 362 31.23 13.86 -3.64
CA ARG A 362 29.82 14.24 -3.59
C ARG A 362 29.25 14.27 -2.16
N ALA A 363 29.84 13.51 -1.24
CA ALA A 363 29.41 13.40 0.15
C ALA A 363 30.62 13.34 1.11
N PRO A 364 31.44 14.40 1.19
CA PRO A 364 32.68 14.40 1.98
C PRO A 364 32.44 14.22 3.50
N GLU A 365 31.29 14.70 3.98
CA GLU A 365 30.86 14.64 5.39
C GLU A 365 29.95 13.45 5.69
N ALA A 366 29.87 12.46 4.81
CA ALA A 366 29.08 11.26 5.07
C ALA A 366 29.60 10.55 6.34
N PRO A 367 28.73 9.96 7.18
CA PRO A 367 29.16 9.29 8.42
C PRO A 367 30.17 8.15 8.21
N ASP A 368 30.17 7.54 7.03
CA ASP A 368 31.08 6.46 6.63
C ASP A 368 32.30 6.95 5.82
N ALA A 369 32.48 8.27 5.61
CA ALA A 369 33.54 8.82 4.76
C ALA A 369 34.95 8.44 5.23
N ALA A 370 35.20 8.39 6.55
CA ALA A 370 36.48 7.96 7.09
C ALA A 370 36.80 6.49 6.73
N PHE A 371 35.80 5.61 6.80
CA PHE A 371 35.93 4.21 6.43
C PHE A 371 36.18 4.05 4.91
N ILE A 372 35.54 4.86 4.08
CA ILE A 372 35.78 4.84 2.63
C ILE A 372 37.18 5.35 2.28
N ARG A 373 37.70 6.37 2.98
CA ARG A 373 39.09 6.83 2.82
C ARG A 373 40.09 5.71 3.14
N GLN A 374 39.91 5.03 4.26
CA GLN A 374 40.74 3.88 4.61
C GLN A 374 40.64 2.76 3.55
N THR A 375 39.42 2.46 3.08
CA THR A 375 39.22 1.46 2.02
C THR A 375 40.00 1.80 0.74
N LEU A 376 40.09 3.08 0.37
CA LEU A 376 40.84 3.52 -0.81
C LEU A 376 42.35 3.30 -0.67
N GLU A 377 42.89 3.44 0.54
CA GLU A 377 44.32 3.21 0.85
C GLU A 377 44.67 1.71 0.78
N GLU A 378 43.72 0.84 1.12
CA GLU A 378 43.90 -0.62 1.13
C GLU A 378 43.72 -1.27 -0.26
N LEU A 379 43.19 -0.56 -1.25
CA LEU A 379 42.98 -1.10 -2.59
C LEU A 379 44.33 -1.36 -3.30
N PRO A 380 44.56 -2.57 -3.86
CA PRO A 380 45.73 -2.86 -4.67
C PRO A 380 45.94 -1.85 -5.80
N SER A 381 47.20 -1.54 -6.07
CA SER A 381 47.60 -0.66 -7.18
C SER A 381 47.21 -1.23 -8.52
#